data_AF-A0A2D6KHS5-F1
#
_entry.id   AF-A0A2D6KHS5-F1
#
_cell.length_a   1.000
_cell.length_b   1.000
_cell.length_c   1.000
_cell.angle_alpha   90.00
_cell.angle_beta   90.00
_cell.angle_gamma   90.00
#
_symmetry.space_group_name_H-M   'P 1'
#
loop_
_entity.id
_entity.type
_entity.pdbx_description
1 polymer ?
#
loop_
_entity_poly.entity_id
_entity_poly.type
_entity_poly.pdbx_seq_one_letter_code
_entity_poly.pdbx_strand_id
1 'polypeptide(L)'
;MSTTEITDRQDDVVHDDGHDHPSDSKYFQIALILAVLTALEVATYYVDIGSALIPVLMVMMVVKFFMVAAWFMHLRFDSSLFTKFFVGGLVLAVAVYVIALSAFEFWSKG
;
A
#
# COMPACT_ATOMS: atom_id res chain seq x y z
N MET A 1 -59.14 24.99 -13.50
CA MET A 1 -58.52 25.48 -14.74
C MET A 1 -57.17 24.77 -14.85
N SER A 2 -57.09 23.72 -15.66
CA SER A 2 -55.87 22.94 -15.93
C SER A 2 -55.60 23.02 -17.42
N THR A 3 -54.47 23.60 -17.82
CA THR A 3 -53.81 23.54 -19.14
C THR A 3 -52.53 24.39 -18.96
N THR A 4 -51.37 23.74 -18.85
CA THR A 4 -50.39 23.57 -19.94
C THR A 4 -49.65 24.86 -20.29
N GLU A 5 -48.42 24.99 -19.80
CA GLU A 5 -47.32 25.51 -20.61
C GLU A 5 -46.10 24.61 -20.39
N ILE A 6 -46.01 23.59 -21.25
CA ILE A 6 -44.73 23.02 -21.65
C ILE A 6 -44.12 24.05 -22.61
N THR A 7 -43.03 24.71 -22.22
CA THR A 7 -42.11 25.39 -23.14
C THR A 7 -40.72 25.23 -22.57
N ASP A 8 -40.09 24.15 -23.02
CA ASP A 8 -38.81 24.21 -23.72
C ASP A 8 -37.91 25.40 -23.36
N ARG A 9 -37.00 25.14 -22.42
CA ARG A 9 -35.65 25.71 -22.46
C ARG A 9 -34.66 24.55 -22.33
N GLN A 10 -34.51 23.84 -23.44
CA GLN A 10 -33.23 23.29 -23.84
C GLN A 10 -32.22 24.45 -23.92
N ASP A 11 -31.65 24.85 -22.79
CA ASP A 11 -30.37 25.55 -22.78
C ASP A 11 -29.31 24.48 -22.52
N ASP A 12 -28.78 23.99 -23.64
CA ASP A 12 -27.55 23.22 -23.76
C ASP A 12 -26.38 24.03 -23.18
N VAL A 13 -26.27 24.08 -21.86
CA VAL A 13 -24.97 24.32 -21.24
C VAL A 13 -24.29 22.96 -21.17
N VAL A 14 -23.60 22.64 -22.27
CA VAL A 14 -22.52 21.66 -22.27
C VAL A 14 -21.50 22.17 -21.25
N HIS A 15 -21.70 21.76 -20.00
CA HIS A 15 -20.66 21.73 -19.00
C HIS A 15 -19.68 20.64 -19.44
N ASP A 16 -18.81 21.00 -20.39
CA ASP A 16 -17.48 20.41 -20.55
C ASP A 16 -16.64 20.83 -19.32
N ASP A 17 -17.12 20.44 -18.14
CA ASP A 17 -16.28 20.34 -16.97
C ASP A 17 -15.43 19.10 -17.22
N GLY A 18 -14.35 19.31 -17.99
CA GLY A 18 -13.15 18.50 -17.95
C GLY A 18 -12.68 18.46 -16.51
N HIS A 19 -13.32 17.61 -15.71
CA HIS A 19 -12.84 17.20 -14.42
C HIS A 19 -11.59 16.38 -14.70
N ASP A 20 -10.47 17.09 -14.85
CA ASP A 20 -9.17 16.64 -14.42
C ASP A 20 -9.37 16.07 -13.01
N HIS A 21 -9.59 14.76 -12.90
CA HIS A 21 -9.57 14.01 -11.66
C HIS A 21 -8.10 13.80 -11.30
N PRO A 22 -7.48 14.69 -10.49
CA PRO A 22 -6.05 14.69 -10.29
C PRO A 22 -5.77 13.96 -8.98
N SER A 23 -5.66 12.63 -9.00
CA SER A 23 -5.28 11.88 -7.80
C SER A 23 -4.89 10.41 -8.05
N ASP A 24 -5.51 9.73 -9.02
CA ASP A 24 -5.52 8.26 -8.97
C ASP A 24 -4.39 7.57 -9.75
N SER A 25 -3.72 8.28 -10.66
CA SER A 25 -2.68 7.71 -11.52
C SER A 25 -1.44 7.28 -10.76
N LYS A 26 -1.12 7.95 -9.64
CA LYS A 26 0.03 7.61 -8.80
C LYS A 26 -0.18 6.27 -8.10
N TYR A 27 -1.36 5.99 -7.54
CA TYR A 27 -1.64 4.71 -6.90
C TYR A 27 -1.55 3.54 -7.87
N PHE A 28 -2.06 3.74 -9.09
CA PHE A 28 -1.97 2.73 -10.14
C PHE A 28 -0.51 2.43 -10.53
N GLN A 29 0.36 3.45 -10.54
CA GLN A 29 1.78 3.26 -10.83
C GLN A 29 2.50 2.44 -9.75
N ILE A 30 2.22 2.67 -8.46
CA ILE A 30 2.80 1.87 -7.38
C ILE A 30 2.21 0.45 -7.34
N ALA A 31 0.91 0.30 -7.62
CA ALA A 31 0.27 -1.00 -7.79
C ALA A 31 0.98 -1.84 -8.86
N LEU A 32 1.29 -1.22 -10.00
CA LEU A 32 2.02 -1.86 -11.09
C LEU A 32 3.44 -2.29 -10.67
N ILE A 33 4.17 -1.43 -9.96
CA ILE A 33 5.52 -1.75 -9.45
C ILE A 33 5.47 -2.93 -8.48
N LEU A 34 4.49 -2.95 -7.56
CA LEU A 34 4.28 -4.06 -6.62
C LEU A 34 3.90 -5.36 -7.30
N ALA A 35 3.07 -5.28 -8.34
CA ALA A 35 2.72 -6.43 -9.17
C ALA A 35 3.95 -6.99 -9.89
N VAL A 36 4.79 -6.13 -10.47
CA VAL A 36 6.05 -6.53 -11.13
C VAL A 36 7.03 -7.14 -10.13
N LEU A 37 7.20 -6.52 -8.96
CA LEU A 37 8.04 -7.05 -7.89
C LEU A 37 7.55 -8.44 -7.41
N THR A 38 6.24 -8.67 -7.46
CA THR A 38 5.63 -9.97 -7.13
C THR A 38 5.78 -11.01 -8.23
N ALA A 39 5.65 -10.60 -9.48
CA ALA A 39 5.96 -11.47 -10.60
C ALA A 39 7.45 -11.88 -10.62
N LEU A 40 8.36 -10.95 -10.30
CA LEU A 40 9.79 -11.22 -10.15
C LEU A 40 10.08 -12.21 -9.01
N GLU A 41 9.42 -12.06 -7.86
CA GLU A 41 9.54 -13.03 -6.75
C GLU A 41 9.10 -14.43 -7.16
N VAL A 42 7.91 -14.55 -7.78
CA VAL A 42 7.40 -15.84 -8.24
C VAL A 42 8.33 -16.41 -9.32
N ALA A 43 8.88 -15.57 -10.20
CA ALA A 43 9.85 -15.99 -11.20
C ALA A 43 11.16 -16.50 -10.56
N THR A 44 11.62 -15.91 -9.45
CA THR A 44 12.78 -16.43 -8.71
C THR A 44 12.54 -17.79 -8.06
N TYR A 45 11.29 -18.25 -7.87
CA TYR A 45 11.02 -19.65 -7.50
C TYR A 45 11.25 -20.63 -8.66
N TYR A 46 11.15 -20.17 -9.90
CA TYR A 46 11.39 -21.01 -11.08
C TYR A 46 12.87 -21.08 -11.47
N VAL A 47 13.70 -20.17 -10.97
CA VAL A 47 15.14 -20.15 -11.20
C VAL A 47 15.84 -20.53 -9.91
N ASP A 48 16.56 -21.65 -9.88
CA ASP A 48 17.18 -22.15 -8.65
C ASP A 48 18.41 -21.30 -8.29
N ILE A 49 18.21 -20.23 -7.50
CA ILE A 49 19.28 -19.33 -7.03
C ILE A 49 20.03 -19.94 -5.82
N GLY A 50 19.77 -21.20 -5.47
CA GLY A 50 20.47 -21.91 -4.39
C GLY A 50 20.19 -21.34 -3.00
N SER A 51 21.14 -21.47 -2.07
CA SER A 51 20.96 -21.10 -0.64
C SER A 51 20.69 -19.61 -0.38
N ALA A 52 20.92 -18.75 -1.38
CA ALA A 52 20.63 -17.32 -1.31
C ALA A 52 19.15 -16.98 -1.55
N LEU A 53 18.32 -17.93 -1.99
CA LEU A 53 16.87 -17.71 -2.19
C LEU A 53 16.19 -17.24 -0.90
N ILE A 54 16.42 -17.92 0.22
CA ILE A 54 15.74 -17.62 1.48
C ILE A 54 15.98 -16.19 1.99
N PRO A 55 17.23 -15.69 2.09
CA PRO A 55 17.45 -14.31 2.51
C PRO A 55 16.91 -13.28 1.50
N VAL A 56 16.98 -13.55 0.19
CA VAL A 56 16.45 -12.65 -0.85
C VAL A 56 14.93 -12.55 -0.77
N LEU A 57 14.24 -13.67 -0.59
CA LEU A 57 12.78 -13.72 -0.43
C LEU A 57 12.33 -13.00 0.84
N MET A 58 13.06 -13.16 1.95
CA MET A 58 12.79 -12.43 3.20
C MET A 58 12.90 -10.91 3.02
N VAL A 59 13.94 -10.43 2.34
CA VAL A 59 14.11 -8.99 2.05
C VAL A 59 12.99 -8.49 1.14
N MET A 60 12.63 -9.23 0.09
CA MET A 60 11.54 -8.88 -0.82
C MET A 60 10.18 -8.79 -0.11
N MET A 61 9.91 -9.69 0.83
CA MET A 61 8.70 -9.65 1.68
C MET A 61 8.61 -8.38 2.52
N VAL A 62 9.71 -8.01 3.18
CA VAL A 62 9.77 -6.78 3.99
C VAL A 62 9.57 -5.55 3.11
N VAL A 63 10.25 -5.47 1.96
CA VAL A 63 10.12 -4.34 1.02
C VAL A 63 8.68 -4.19 0.53
N LYS A 64 8.02 -5.29 0.17
CA LYS A 64 6.61 -5.28 -0.23
C LYS A 64 5.71 -4.77 0.88
N PHE A 65 5.90 -5.27 2.10
CA PHE A 65 5.13 -4.84 3.25
C PHE A 65 5.22 -3.32 3.47
N PHE A 66 6.44 -2.75 3.42
CA PHE A 66 6.63 -1.31 3.53
C PHE A 66 6.03 -0.52 2.36
N MET A 67 6.16 -1.02 1.14
CA MET A 67 5.63 -0.35 -0.06
C MET A 67 4.10 -0.37 -0.09
N VAL A 68 3.46 -1.47 0.33
CA VAL A 68 2.01 -1.55 0.53
C VAL A 68 1.55 -0.62 1.66
N ALA A 69 2.23 -0.62 2.81
CA ALA A 69 1.90 0.27 3.92
C ALA A 69 2.00 1.76 3.51
N ALA A 70 3.11 2.16 2.87
CA ALA A 70 3.34 3.56 2.50
C ALA A 70 2.36 4.08 1.44
N TRP A 71 1.97 3.24 0.46
CA TRP A 71 1.24 3.69 -0.73
C TRP A 71 -0.20 3.18 -0.81
N PHE A 72 -0.47 1.91 -0.52
CA PHE A 72 -1.82 1.34 -0.57
C PHE A 72 -2.65 1.63 0.68
N MET A 73 -2.01 1.83 1.83
CA MET A 73 -2.71 2.19 3.07
C MET A 73 -2.96 3.71 3.19
N HIS A 74 -2.71 4.50 2.14
CA HIS A 74 -2.92 5.97 2.10
C HIS A 74 -2.06 6.79 3.09
N LEU A 75 -1.13 6.17 3.81
CA LEU A 75 -0.32 6.79 4.89
C LEU A 75 0.58 7.95 4.46
N ARG A 76 0.99 8.00 3.19
CA ARG A 76 1.80 9.09 2.60
C ARG A 76 0.96 10.32 2.26
N PHE A 77 -0.34 10.14 2.03
CA PHE A 77 -1.30 11.15 1.59
C PHE A 77 -2.23 11.61 2.71
N ASP A 78 -2.41 10.79 3.74
CA ASP A 78 -3.01 11.20 5.01
C ASP A 78 -1.96 11.77 5.96
N SER A 79 -2.40 12.57 6.93
CA SER A 79 -1.55 13.29 7.88
C SER A 79 -0.47 12.39 8.51
N SER A 80 0.73 12.94 8.73
CA SER A 80 1.90 12.25 9.34
C SER A 80 1.59 11.52 10.66
N LEU A 81 0.42 11.78 11.26
CA LEU A 81 -0.11 11.09 12.42
C LEU A 81 -0.27 9.58 12.19
N PHE A 82 -0.92 9.14 11.11
CA PHE A 82 -1.14 7.71 10.88
C PHE A 82 0.17 6.97 10.61
N THR A 83 1.12 7.60 9.91
CA THR A 83 2.47 7.05 9.73
C THR A 83 3.18 6.89 11.07
N LYS A 84 3.06 7.86 11.99
CA LYS A 84 3.63 7.79 13.35
C LYS A 84 3.00 6.69 14.20
N PHE A 85 1.68 6.49 14.13
CA PHE A 85 1.01 5.40 14.85
C PHE A 85 1.41 4.03 14.30
N PHE A 86 1.51 3.87 12.99
CA PHE A 86 1.95 2.62 12.38
C PHE A 86 3.41 2.29 12.73
N VAL A 87 4.31 3.26 12.59
CA VAL A 87 5.73 3.10 12.98
C VAL A 87 5.85 2.87 14.49
N GLY A 88 5.06 3.57 15.31
CA GLY A 88 4.98 3.34 16.75
C GLY A 88 4.53 1.92 17.10
N GLY A 89 3.50 1.41 16.43
CA GLY A 89 3.04 0.03 16.57
C GLY A 89 4.08 -1.00 16.12
N LEU A 90 4.80 -0.74 15.01
CA LEU A 90 5.87 -1.60 14.52
C LEU A 90 7.04 -1.65 15.52
N VAL A 91 7.47 -0.49 16.04
CA VAL A 91 8.52 -0.41 17.06
C VAL A 91 8.08 -1.12 18.35
N LEU A 92 6.84 -0.93 18.77
CA LEU A 92 6.29 -1.62 19.94
C LEU A 92 6.25 -3.13 19.74
N ALA A 93 5.82 -3.61 18.56
CA ALA A 93 5.79 -5.03 18.24
C ALA A 93 7.19 -5.65 18.29
N VAL A 94 8.18 -5.00 17.69
CA VAL A 94 9.58 -5.44 17.72
C VAL A 94 10.11 -5.42 19.16
N ALA A 95 9.82 -4.37 19.93
CA ALA A 95 10.24 -4.26 21.33
C ALA A 95 9.65 -5.38 22.19
N VAL A 96 8.34 -5.62 22.10
CA VAL A 96 7.64 -6.71 22.82
C VAL A 96 8.20 -8.07 22.41
N TYR A 97 8.47 -8.28 21.13
CA TYR A 97 9.07 -9.52 20.64
C TYR A 97 10.47 -9.76 21.23
N VAL A 98 11.33 -8.74 21.23
CA VAL A 98 12.67 -8.83 21.84
C VAL A 98 12.57 -9.07 23.34
N ILE A 99 11.69 -8.36 24.04
CA ILE A 99 11.46 -8.55 25.48
C ILE A 99 10.99 -9.98 25.76
N ALA A 100 10.07 -10.52 24.95
CA ALA A 100 9.61 -11.89 25.09
C ALA A 100 10.76 -12.90 24.87
N LEU A 101 11.59 -12.72 23.83
CA LEU A 101 12.77 -13.57 23.60
C LEU A 101 13.76 -13.53 24.77
N SER A 102 14.00 -12.34 25.33
CA SER A 102 14.84 -12.17 26.52
C SER A 102 14.22 -12.81 27.76
N ALA A 103 12.91 -12.67 27.96
CA ALA A 103 12.16 -13.24 29.09
C ALA A 103 12.12 -14.77 29.03
N PHE A 104 12.08 -15.37 27.84
CA PHE A 104 12.22 -16.81 27.66
C PHE A 104 13.66 -17.32 27.81
N GLU A 105 14.61 -16.46 28.22
CA GLU A 105 16.02 -16.80 28.38
C GLU A 105 16.62 -17.52 27.17
N PHE A 106 16.17 -17.17 25.96
CA PHE A 106 16.67 -17.80 24.72
C PHE A 106 18.20 -17.62 24.57
N TRP A 107 18.76 -16.62 25.23
CA TRP A 107 20.19 -16.31 25.30
C TRP A 107 20.96 -17.04 26.42
N SER A 108 20.28 -17.62 27.41
CA SER A 108 20.92 -18.24 28.60
C SER A 108 21.22 -19.73 28.42
N LYS A 109 20.56 -20.39 27.45
CA LYS A 109 20.81 -21.80 27.09
C LYS A 109 21.56 -21.92 25.76
N GLY A 110 22.74 -21.33 25.72
CA GLY A 110 23.79 -21.60 24.72
C GLY A 110 25.00 -22.20 25.41
#